data_AF-A0A1D9Q9N1-F1
#
_entry.id   AF-A0A1D9Q9N1-F1
#
_cell.length_a   1.000
_cell.length_b   1.000
_cell.length_c   1.000
_cell.angle_alpha   90.00
_cell.angle_beta   90.00
_cell.angle_gamma   90.00
#
_symmetry.space_group_name_H-M   'P 1'
#
loop_
_entity.id
_entity.type
_entity.pdbx_description
1 polymer ?
#
loop_
_entity_poly.entity_id
_entity_poly.type
_entity_poly.pdbx_seq_one_letter_code
_entity_poly.pdbx_strand_id
1 'polypeptide(L)'
;MTVLWSFRQMAGIASASDQLHNFQASALGVKGGEPKYGRHGDLKPENLLWFEKGPDIDNENGILQIADFGKGKFNLMESRSRISPSAAHASPTYEPPELWLFKPISRAYDIWSLGATYLEFVTWLLLDPRGIGLFSDGRGEPNSAGIDDDTFYTIIRERNQEPYAEVRHSVLEWVAKLREHEKCSEAVHELLDLTMEELLVENPQDRGDAKKIDTRLDDIVKKAKDETV
;
A
#
# COMPACT_ATOMS: atom_id res chain seq x y z
N MET A 1 19.56 5.90 -7.81
CA MET A 1 18.09 5.83 -7.98
C MET A 1 17.57 7.23 -8.24
N THR A 2 16.72 7.42 -9.25
CA THR A 2 16.13 8.73 -9.58
C THR A 2 14.68 8.78 -9.11
N VAL A 3 14.17 9.98 -8.79
CA VAL A 3 12.76 10.22 -8.42
C VAL A 3 11.82 9.66 -9.50
N LEU A 4 12.12 9.97 -10.77
CA LEU A 4 11.35 9.49 -11.91
C LEU A 4 11.35 7.95 -12.02
N TRP A 5 12.47 7.28 -11.74
CA TRP A 5 12.49 5.82 -11.72
C TRP A 5 11.56 5.28 -10.63
N SER A 6 11.62 5.83 -9.41
CA SER A 6 10.78 5.40 -8.29
C SER A 6 9.29 5.56 -8.61
N PHE A 7 8.89 6.67 -9.22
CA PHE A 7 7.48 6.88 -9.62
C PHE A 7 7.02 5.89 -10.69
N ARG A 8 7.87 5.57 -11.66
CA ARG A 8 7.57 4.53 -12.65
C ARG A 8 7.39 3.15 -12.01
N GLN A 9 8.14 2.83 -10.95
CA GLN A 9 7.95 1.58 -10.23
C GLN A 9 6.60 1.54 -9.51
N MET A 10 6.24 2.62 -8.81
CA MET A 10 4.94 2.71 -8.12
C MET A 10 3.77 2.69 -9.12
N ALA A 11 3.88 3.35 -10.27
CA ALA A 11 2.90 3.24 -11.35
C ALA A 11 2.78 1.80 -11.88
N GLY A 12 3.91 1.12 -12.13
CA GLY A 12 3.90 -0.28 -12.56
C GLY A 12 3.23 -1.23 -11.55
N ILE A 13 3.46 -1.03 -10.26
CA ILE A 13 2.82 -1.80 -9.17
C ILE A 13 1.31 -1.52 -9.12
N ALA A 14 0.89 -0.26 -9.27
CA ALA A 14 -0.52 0.11 -9.32
C ALA A 14 -1.24 -0.49 -10.53
N SER A 15 -0.62 -0.41 -11.71
CA SER A 15 -1.12 -1.02 -12.95
C SER A 15 -1.27 -2.55 -12.82
N ALA A 16 -0.28 -3.22 -12.25
CA ALA A 16 -0.37 -4.66 -11.98
C ALA A 16 -1.49 -4.99 -10.98
N SER A 17 -1.68 -4.14 -9.97
CA SER A 17 -2.78 -4.28 -9.00
C SER A 17 -4.14 -4.07 -9.65
N ASP A 18 -4.29 -3.10 -10.56
CA ASP A 18 -5.52 -2.89 -11.32
C ASP A 18 -5.87 -4.10 -12.19
N GLN A 19 -4.88 -4.63 -12.89
CA GLN A 19 -5.03 -5.85 -13.69
C GLN A 19 -5.47 -7.04 -12.84
N LEU A 20 -4.87 -7.24 -11.66
CA LEU A 20 -5.27 -8.29 -10.72
C LEU A 20 -6.71 -8.08 -10.21
N HIS A 21 -7.03 -6.85 -9.83
CA HIS A 21 -8.30 -6.45 -9.23
C HIS A 21 -9.46 -6.61 -10.20
N ASN A 22 -9.22 -6.33 -11.47
CA ASN A 22 -10.21 -6.35 -12.53
C ASN A 22 -10.07 -7.57 -13.47
N PHE A 23 -9.22 -8.53 -13.10
CA PHE A 23 -9.06 -9.77 -13.84
C PHE A 23 -10.39 -10.51 -13.97
N GLN A 24 -10.75 -10.90 -15.20
CA GLN A 24 -11.93 -11.71 -15.47
C GLN A 24 -11.51 -13.07 -16.02
N ALA A 25 -11.83 -14.15 -15.30
CA ALA A 25 -11.49 -15.52 -15.73
C ALA A 25 -12.13 -15.94 -17.07
N SER A 26 -13.19 -15.24 -17.50
CA SER A 26 -13.78 -15.38 -18.84
C SER A 26 -12.78 -15.06 -19.96
N ALA A 27 -11.79 -14.19 -19.71
CA ALA A 27 -10.71 -13.88 -20.64
C ALA A 27 -9.79 -15.08 -20.93
N LEU A 28 -9.77 -16.10 -20.04
CA LEU A 28 -9.05 -17.36 -20.22
C LEU A 28 -9.91 -18.48 -20.85
N GLY A 29 -11.10 -18.15 -21.38
CA GLY A 29 -11.99 -19.13 -22.01
C GLY A 29 -12.72 -20.05 -21.04
N VAL A 30 -12.63 -19.80 -19.73
CA VAL A 30 -13.39 -20.54 -18.71
C VAL A 30 -14.83 -20.00 -18.69
N LYS A 31 -15.73 -20.71 -19.37
CA LYS A 31 -17.16 -20.37 -19.39
C LYS A 31 -17.86 -20.86 -18.12
N GLY A 32 -18.63 -19.98 -17.47
CA GLY A 32 -19.61 -20.36 -16.45
C GLY A 32 -19.28 -20.01 -14.98
N GLY A 33 -18.29 -19.16 -14.71
CA GLY A 33 -18.06 -18.59 -13.38
C GLY A 33 -18.49 -17.13 -13.29
N GLU A 34 -19.03 -16.70 -12.15
CA GLU A 34 -19.15 -15.28 -11.84
C GLU A 34 -17.76 -14.59 -11.97
N PRO A 35 -17.70 -13.30 -12.33
CA PRO A 35 -16.42 -12.57 -12.39
C PRO A 35 -15.70 -12.69 -11.05
N LYS A 36 -14.58 -13.42 -11.05
CA LYS A 36 -13.69 -13.58 -9.90
C LYS A 36 -12.70 -12.43 -9.88
N TYR A 37 -13.02 -11.40 -9.13
CA TYR A 37 -12.10 -10.30 -8.86
C TYR A 37 -10.98 -10.80 -7.94
N GLY A 38 -9.72 -10.54 -8.33
CA GLY A 38 -8.55 -10.94 -7.55
C GLY A 38 -8.17 -9.89 -6.50
N ARG A 39 -7.50 -10.33 -5.44
CA ARG A 39 -6.71 -9.48 -4.54
C ARG A 39 -5.45 -10.24 -4.15
N HIS A 40 -4.37 -9.51 -3.88
CA HIS A 40 -3.10 -10.09 -3.45
C HIS A 40 -3.14 -10.47 -1.97
N GLY A 41 -3.55 -9.55 -1.10
CA GLY A 41 -3.72 -9.76 0.34
C GLY A 41 -2.42 -9.84 1.15
N ASP A 42 -1.29 -9.41 0.58
CA ASP A 42 0.03 -9.38 1.26
C ASP A 42 1.00 -8.43 0.53
N LEU A 43 0.53 -7.28 0.04
CA LEU A 43 1.42 -6.32 -0.62
C LEU A 43 2.28 -5.63 0.44
N LYS A 44 3.60 -5.70 0.27
CA LYS A 44 4.60 -5.16 1.19
C LYS A 44 5.97 -5.17 0.51
N PRO A 45 6.97 -4.43 1.02
CA PRO A 45 8.30 -4.37 0.41
C PRO A 45 8.94 -5.74 0.14
N GLU A 46 8.76 -6.73 1.03
CA GLU A 46 9.34 -8.07 0.87
C GLU A 46 8.77 -8.83 -0.35
N ASN A 47 7.58 -8.46 -0.81
CA ASN A 47 6.90 -9.05 -1.95
C ASN A 47 7.04 -8.19 -3.23
N LEU A 48 7.91 -7.16 -3.20
CA LEU A 48 8.28 -6.35 -4.36
C LEU A 48 9.72 -6.66 -4.76
N LEU A 49 9.88 -7.57 -5.72
CA LEU A 49 11.19 -8.06 -6.13
C LEU A 49 11.80 -7.15 -7.19
N TRP A 50 13.06 -6.78 -7.01
CA TRP A 50 13.83 -6.00 -7.97
C TRP A 50 14.57 -6.89 -8.96
N PHE A 51 14.35 -6.66 -10.25
CA PHE A 51 15.05 -7.32 -11.35
C PHE A 51 15.86 -6.30 -12.12
N GLU A 52 17.18 -6.49 -12.16
CA GLU A 52 18.10 -5.62 -12.89
C GLU A 52 17.90 -5.74 -14.42
N LYS A 53 17.69 -6.96 -14.93
CA LYS A 53 17.56 -7.26 -16.36
C LYS A 53 16.55 -8.37 -16.60
N GLY A 54 15.91 -8.35 -17.76
CA GLY A 54 14.95 -9.35 -18.19
C GLY A 54 14.55 -9.15 -19.65
N PRO A 55 13.87 -10.14 -20.27
CA PRO A 55 13.48 -10.08 -21.68
C PRO A 55 12.67 -8.83 -22.04
N ASP A 56 11.87 -8.35 -21.09
CA ASP A 56 10.95 -7.22 -21.26
C ASP A 56 11.33 -5.99 -20.40
N ILE A 57 12.59 -5.90 -19.95
CA ILE A 57 13.07 -4.79 -19.10
C ILE A 57 13.94 -3.86 -19.94
N ASP A 58 13.39 -2.71 -20.36
CA ASP A 58 14.13 -1.66 -21.09
C ASP A 58 14.85 -0.65 -20.19
N ASN A 59 14.65 -0.75 -18.88
CA ASN A 59 15.06 0.26 -17.91
C ASN A 59 16.43 -0.08 -17.32
N GLU A 60 17.42 0.80 -17.52
CA GLU A 60 18.79 0.61 -17.02
C GLU A 60 18.90 0.47 -15.49
N ASN A 61 17.90 0.94 -14.74
CA ASN A 61 17.86 0.84 -13.27
C ASN A 61 17.01 -0.35 -12.78
N GLY A 62 16.58 -1.24 -13.68
CA GLY A 62 15.73 -2.40 -13.39
C GLY A 62 14.26 -2.06 -13.15
N ILE A 63 13.49 -3.07 -12.75
CA ILE A 63 12.05 -2.99 -12.48
C ILE A 63 11.67 -3.70 -11.18
N LEU A 64 10.64 -3.22 -10.49
CA LEU A 64 9.98 -3.92 -9.40
C LEU A 64 8.82 -4.77 -9.93
N GLN A 65 8.72 -6.02 -9.48
CA GLN A 65 7.61 -6.91 -9.80
C GLN A 65 6.96 -7.44 -8.52
N ILE A 66 5.64 -7.53 -8.53
CA ILE A 66 4.86 -8.13 -7.45
C ILE A 66 5.09 -9.64 -7.46
N ALA A 67 5.42 -10.19 -6.29
CA ALA A 67 5.61 -11.61 -6.06
C ALA A 67 4.77 -12.12 -4.90
N ASP A 68 4.77 -13.43 -4.71
CA ASP A 68 4.07 -14.14 -3.64
C ASP A 68 2.55 -13.91 -3.57
N PHE A 69 1.86 -14.41 -4.60
CA PHE A 69 0.40 -14.53 -4.61
C PHE A 69 -0.13 -15.64 -3.66
N GLY A 70 0.69 -16.16 -2.73
CA GLY A 70 0.35 -17.27 -1.84
C GLY A 70 -0.79 -16.98 -0.86
N LYS A 71 -1.10 -15.69 -0.60
CA LYS A 71 -2.29 -15.25 0.15
C LYS A 71 -3.41 -14.71 -0.74
N GLY A 72 -3.23 -14.73 -2.06
CA GLY A 72 -4.21 -14.26 -3.02
C GLY A 72 -5.51 -15.04 -2.92
N LYS A 73 -6.60 -14.37 -2.58
CA LYS A 73 -7.93 -15.00 -2.46
C LYS A 73 -8.83 -14.51 -3.59
N PHE A 74 -9.26 -15.44 -4.45
CA PHE A 74 -10.31 -15.20 -5.45
C PHE A 74 -11.70 -15.43 -4.82
N ASN A 75 -12.31 -14.35 -4.34
CA ASN A 75 -13.69 -14.18 -3.86
C ASN A 75 -14.22 -14.94 -2.62
N LEU A 76 -15.04 -14.16 -1.88
CA LEU A 76 -16.11 -14.41 -0.90
C LEU A 76 -15.98 -15.49 0.19
N MET A 77 -16.21 -15.04 1.43
CA MET A 77 -16.74 -15.79 2.58
C MET A 77 -15.83 -16.65 3.47
N GLU A 78 -14.53 -16.80 3.21
CA GLU A 78 -13.64 -17.56 4.12
C GLU A 78 -12.47 -16.74 4.69
N SER A 79 -12.80 -15.77 5.55
CA SER A 79 -11.88 -15.32 6.63
C SER A 79 -12.50 -15.55 8.00
N ARG A 80 -13.17 -16.70 8.19
CA ARG A 80 -13.65 -17.14 9.49
C ARG A 80 -12.95 -18.44 9.87
N SER A 81 -11.69 -18.32 10.30
CA SER A 81 -10.99 -19.24 11.21
C SER A 81 -9.48 -19.16 10.94
N ARG A 82 -8.69 -19.20 12.01
CA ARG A 82 -7.22 -19.18 12.05
C ARG A 82 -6.57 -17.79 12.06
N ILE A 83 -6.92 -17.01 13.07
CA ILE A 83 -5.85 -16.28 13.77
C ILE A 83 -5.15 -17.33 14.63
N SER A 84 -4.02 -17.85 14.15
CA SER A 84 -3.13 -18.71 14.93
C SER A 84 -2.35 -17.83 15.91
N PRO A 85 -2.19 -18.21 17.19
CA PRO A 85 -1.31 -17.53 18.14
C PRO A 85 0.15 -17.41 17.67
N SER A 86 0.55 -18.17 16.64
CA SER A 86 1.88 -18.07 16.02
C SER A 86 2.06 -16.88 15.06
N ALA A 87 1.01 -16.07 14.84
CA ALA A 87 1.09 -14.85 14.03
C ALA A 87 1.75 -13.67 14.77
N ALA A 88 2.05 -13.81 16.07
CA ALA A 88 2.69 -12.78 16.91
C ALA A 88 4.13 -12.40 16.50
N HIS A 89 4.66 -12.93 15.41
CA HIS A 89 6.00 -12.61 14.87
C HIS A 89 5.99 -12.03 13.45
N ALA A 90 4.83 -11.93 12.79
CA ALA A 90 4.70 -11.16 11.55
C ALA A 90 4.12 -9.80 11.95
N SER A 91 4.89 -8.71 11.78
CA SER A 91 4.35 -7.38 12.07
C SER A 91 3.18 -7.11 11.12
N PRO A 92 1.98 -6.77 11.62
CA PRO A 92 0.80 -6.47 10.80
C PRO A 92 0.90 -5.09 10.14
N THR A 93 2.11 -4.55 9.96
CA THR A 93 2.43 -3.18 9.56
C THR A 93 1.62 -2.69 8.35
N TYR A 94 1.50 -3.55 7.32
CA TYR A 94 0.81 -3.26 6.07
C TYR A 94 -0.66 -3.72 6.06
N GLU A 95 -1.13 -4.36 7.12
CA GLU A 95 -2.50 -4.83 7.22
C GLU A 95 -3.44 -3.65 7.50
N PRO A 96 -4.61 -3.58 6.84
CA PRO A 96 -5.53 -2.47 7.00
C PRO A 96 -6.40 -2.61 8.27
N PRO A 97 -6.98 -1.50 8.76
CA PRO A 97 -7.77 -1.48 9.98
C PRO A 97 -9.01 -2.38 9.94
N GLU A 98 -9.65 -2.59 8.77
CA GLU A 98 -10.83 -3.46 8.66
C GLU A 98 -10.61 -4.89 9.14
N LEU A 99 -9.36 -5.38 9.13
CA LEU A 99 -9.02 -6.70 9.65
C LEU A 99 -9.26 -6.79 11.16
N TRP A 100 -8.87 -5.74 11.89
CA TRP A 100 -8.96 -5.64 13.35
C TRP A 100 -10.30 -5.07 13.82
N LEU A 101 -11.00 -4.37 12.94
CA LEU A 101 -12.40 -3.97 13.12
C LEU A 101 -13.41 -5.06 12.72
N PHE A 102 -12.94 -6.24 12.29
CA PHE A 102 -13.77 -7.36 11.84
C PHE A 102 -14.77 -6.98 10.73
N LYS A 103 -14.40 -6.02 9.87
CA LYS A 103 -15.19 -5.58 8.72
C LYS A 103 -14.92 -6.48 7.50
N PRO A 104 -15.82 -6.50 6.49
CA PRO A 104 -15.60 -7.28 5.28
C PRO A 104 -14.32 -6.88 4.55
N ILE A 105 -13.47 -7.86 4.26
CA ILE A 105 -12.24 -7.65 3.49
C ILE A 105 -12.54 -7.63 2.00
N SER A 106 -12.04 -6.62 1.30
CA SER A 106 -12.22 -6.42 -0.15
C SER A 106 -10.86 -6.13 -0.82
N ARG A 107 -10.89 -5.71 -2.10
CA ARG A 107 -9.72 -5.22 -2.83
C ARG A 107 -9.09 -3.96 -2.20
N ALA A 108 -9.87 -3.21 -1.42
CA ALA A 108 -9.38 -2.07 -0.65
C ALA A 108 -8.27 -2.42 0.34
N TYR A 109 -8.14 -3.71 0.70
CA TYR A 109 -7.02 -4.23 1.50
C TYR A 109 -5.67 -3.95 0.82
N ASP A 110 -5.57 -4.29 -0.47
CA ASP A 110 -4.34 -4.10 -1.25
C ASP A 110 -4.03 -2.61 -1.39
N ILE A 111 -5.06 -1.77 -1.53
CA ILE A 111 -4.91 -0.32 -1.66
C ILE A 111 -4.27 0.30 -0.41
N TRP A 112 -4.71 -0.09 0.78
CA TRP A 112 -4.08 0.33 2.03
C TRP A 112 -2.62 -0.15 2.12
N SER A 113 -2.40 -1.42 1.79
CA SER A 113 -1.08 -2.05 1.82
C SER A 113 -0.10 -1.32 0.89
N LEU A 114 -0.57 -0.91 -0.30
CA LEU A 114 0.17 -0.04 -1.22
C LEU A 114 0.42 1.34 -0.64
N GLY A 115 -0.54 1.94 0.06
CA GLY A 115 -0.36 3.25 0.70
C GLY A 115 0.76 3.23 1.74
N ALA A 116 0.76 2.22 2.60
CA ALA A 116 1.83 2.00 3.57
C ALA A 116 3.19 1.80 2.89
N THR A 117 3.23 0.95 1.86
CA THR A 117 4.44 0.66 1.07
C THR A 117 4.97 1.91 0.36
N TYR A 118 4.11 2.71 -0.26
CA TYR A 118 4.50 3.92 -0.98
C TYR A 118 4.98 5.01 -0.04
N LEU A 119 4.37 5.16 1.14
CA LEU A 119 4.85 6.12 2.13
C LEU A 119 6.25 5.77 2.65
N GLU A 120 6.54 4.48 2.86
CA GLU A 120 7.91 4.04 3.15
C GLU A 120 8.85 4.28 1.97
N PHE A 121 8.42 4.02 0.74
CA PHE A 121 9.23 4.29 -0.44
C PHE A 121 9.59 5.79 -0.57
N VAL A 122 8.62 6.69 -0.38
CA VAL A 122 8.88 8.14 -0.39
C VAL A 122 9.79 8.55 0.77
N THR A 123 9.60 7.95 1.94
CA THR A 123 10.50 8.14 3.09
C THR A 123 11.94 7.78 2.72
N TRP A 124 12.16 6.62 2.09
CA TRP A 124 13.48 6.21 1.63
C TRP A 124 14.06 7.16 0.56
N LEU A 125 13.22 7.62 -0.37
CA LEU A 125 13.62 8.53 -1.44
C LEU A 125 14.13 9.87 -0.90
N LEU A 126 13.45 10.43 0.10
CA LEU A 126 13.78 11.74 0.66
C LEU A 126 14.83 11.69 1.77
N LEU A 127 14.73 10.70 2.66
CA LEU A 127 15.48 10.61 3.91
C LEU A 127 16.50 9.46 3.94
N ASP A 128 16.76 8.80 2.81
CA ASP A 128 17.67 7.66 2.67
C ASP A 128 17.27 6.42 3.50
N PRO A 129 18.00 5.28 3.45
CA PRO A 129 17.61 4.05 4.16
C PRO A 129 17.36 4.23 5.66
N ARG A 130 17.99 5.21 6.30
CA ARG A 130 17.82 5.48 7.73
C ARG A 130 16.42 6.02 8.03
N GLY A 131 15.80 6.70 7.08
CA GLY A 131 14.44 7.21 7.22
C GLY A 131 13.41 6.14 7.51
N ILE A 132 13.58 4.93 6.97
CA ILE A 132 12.64 3.81 7.20
C ILE A 132 12.62 3.39 8.67
N GLY A 133 13.81 3.19 9.26
CA GLY A 133 13.92 2.83 10.68
C GLY A 133 13.34 3.90 11.59
N LEU A 134 13.69 5.17 11.33
CA LEU A 134 13.15 6.31 12.09
C LEU A 134 11.62 6.43 11.96
N PHE A 135 11.07 6.08 10.79
CA PHE A 135 9.62 6.11 10.59
C PHE A 135 8.93 4.97 11.33
N SER A 136 9.44 3.73 11.23
CA SER A 136 8.91 2.59 11.99
C SER A 136 8.98 2.83 13.49
N ASP A 137 10.12 3.32 14.00
CA ASP A 137 10.30 3.70 15.41
C ASP A 137 9.31 4.80 15.83
N GLY A 138 9.12 5.82 14.98
CA GLY A 138 8.21 6.93 15.23
C GLY A 138 6.74 6.51 15.23
N ARG A 139 6.38 5.50 14.44
CA ARG A 139 5.04 4.89 14.48
C ARG A 139 4.85 3.98 15.67
N GLY A 140 5.91 3.42 16.25
CA GLY A 140 5.87 2.42 17.32
C GLY A 140 5.07 2.90 18.54
N GLU A 141 3.87 2.35 18.74
CA GLU A 141 2.98 2.71 19.84
C GLU A 141 2.21 1.48 20.34
N PRO A 142 1.93 1.36 21.65
CA PRO A 142 1.12 0.27 22.19
C PRO A 142 -0.27 0.26 21.56
N ASN A 143 -0.69 -0.88 21.03
CA ASN A 143 -2.04 -1.05 20.49
C ASN A 143 -3.09 -1.27 21.59
N SER A 144 -4.34 -1.46 21.18
CA SER A 144 -5.47 -1.65 22.12
C SER A 144 -5.33 -2.85 23.07
N ALA A 145 -4.43 -3.79 22.78
CA ALA A 145 -4.10 -4.93 23.65
C ALA A 145 -2.86 -4.68 24.54
N GLY A 146 -2.26 -3.49 24.48
CA GLY A 146 -1.04 -3.13 25.21
C GLY A 146 0.23 -3.76 24.62
N ILE A 147 0.18 -4.21 23.37
CA ILE A 147 1.33 -4.75 22.64
C ILE A 147 1.83 -3.67 21.69
N ASP A 148 3.12 -3.37 21.74
CA ASP A 148 3.74 -2.44 20.80
C ASP A 148 3.65 -3.00 19.38
N ASP A 149 3.10 -2.20 18.46
CA ASP A 149 3.18 -2.44 17.03
C ASP A 149 3.52 -1.14 16.28
N ASP A 150 3.93 -1.26 15.04
CA ASP A 150 4.32 -0.14 14.16
C ASP A 150 3.31 0.10 13.03
N THR A 151 2.05 -0.27 13.26
CA THR A 151 0.97 -0.05 12.29
C THR A 151 0.76 1.43 11.99
N PHE A 152 0.12 1.72 10.85
CA PHE A 152 -0.14 3.10 10.41
C PHE A 152 -1.37 3.73 11.06
N TYR A 153 -2.08 3.00 11.93
CA TYR A 153 -3.35 3.42 12.53
C TYR A 153 -3.47 2.92 13.96
N THR A 154 -4.42 3.50 14.70
CA THR A 154 -4.81 3.01 16.02
C THR A 154 -6.30 2.66 16.01
N ILE A 155 -6.64 1.51 16.60
CA ILE A 155 -8.05 1.16 16.84
C ILE A 155 -8.53 1.89 18.09
N ILE A 156 -9.48 2.79 17.91
CA ILE A 156 -10.13 3.55 18.97
C ILE A 156 -11.36 2.78 19.45
N ARG A 157 -11.48 2.65 20.78
CA ARG A 157 -12.58 1.96 21.46
C ARG A 157 -13.16 2.86 22.54
N GLU A 158 -14.20 3.60 22.19
CA GLU A 158 -14.92 4.45 23.13
C GLU A 158 -16.16 3.76 23.70
N ARG A 159 -16.55 4.16 24.92
CA ARG A 159 -17.77 3.64 25.54
C ARG A 159 -19.00 4.15 24.76
N ASN A 160 -19.84 3.21 24.32
CA ASN A 160 -21.09 3.46 23.56
C ASN A 160 -20.89 3.86 22.09
N GLN A 161 -19.74 3.58 21.49
CA GLN A 161 -19.53 3.73 20.05
C GLN A 161 -18.99 2.42 19.46
N GLU A 162 -19.30 2.20 18.17
CA GLU A 162 -18.65 1.12 17.43
C GLU A 162 -17.15 1.42 17.30
N PRO A 163 -16.26 0.44 17.49
CA PRO A 163 -14.83 0.62 17.28
C PRO A 163 -14.54 1.16 15.89
N TYR A 164 -13.58 2.06 15.80
CA TYR A 164 -13.15 2.64 14.54
C TYR A 164 -11.63 2.81 14.54
N ALA A 165 -11.07 3.17 13.40
CA ALA A 165 -9.64 3.39 13.25
C ALA A 165 -9.38 4.84 12.89
N GLU A 166 -8.24 5.35 13.35
CA GLU A 166 -7.67 6.64 12.94
C GLU A 166 -6.23 6.40 12.51
N VAL A 167 -5.80 7.03 11.42
CA VAL A 167 -4.36 7.09 11.08
C VAL A 167 -3.60 7.70 12.26
N ARG A 168 -2.48 7.08 12.64
CA ARG A 168 -1.67 7.53 13.79
C ARG A 168 -1.20 8.96 13.58
N HIS A 169 -1.19 9.74 14.67
CA HIS A 169 -0.68 11.11 14.64
C HIS A 169 0.77 11.18 14.15
N SER A 170 1.61 10.21 14.57
CA SER A 170 2.99 10.07 14.11
C SER A 170 3.13 9.89 12.59
N VAL A 171 2.17 9.23 11.93
CA VAL A 171 2.14 9.14 10.45
C VAL A 171 1.85 10.50 9.82
N LEU A 172 0.89 11.25 10.37
CA LEU A 172 0.53 12.59 9.87
C LEU A 172 1.70 13.58 10.03
N GLU A 173 2.35 13.58 11.19
CA GLU A 173 3.55 14.39 11.45
C GLU A 173 4.71 14.00 10.51
N TRP A 174 4.87 12.70 10.25
CA TRP A 174 5.89 12.22 9.32
C TRP A 174 5.63 12.72 7.90
N VAL A 175 4.40 12.64 7.40
CA VAL A 175 4.03 13.16 6.08
C VAL A 175 4.25 14.67 6.01
N ALA A 176 3.88 15.42 7.04
CA ALA A 176 4.14 16.86 7.10
C ALA A 176 5.64 17.17 6.99
N LYS A 177 6.49 16.44 7.73
CA LYS A 177 7.95 16.53 7.63
C LYS A 177 8.46 16.19 6.23
N LEU A 178 7.92 15.17 5.55
CA LEU A 178 8.31 14.83 4.18
C LEU A 178 7.94 15.94 3.19
N ARG A 179 6.76 16.55 3.34
CA ARG A 179 6.31 17.69 2.51
C ARG A 179 7.21 18.92 2.66
N GLU A 180 7.75 19.15 3.84
CA GLU A 180 8.68 20.27 4.12
C GLU A 180 10.13 19.97 3.75
N HIS A 181 10.44 18.75 3.32
CA HIS A 181 11.81 18.35 3.00
C HIS A 181 12.32 19.08 1.75
N GLU A 182 13.59 19.50 1.76
CA GLU A 182 14.21 20.28 0.66
C GLU A 182 14.18 19.57 -0.72
N LYS A 183 14.09 18.23 -0.72
CA LYS A 183 14.00 17.39 -1.93
C LYS A 183 12.57 17.02 -2.31
N CYS A 184 11.56 17.51 -1.59
CA CYS A 184 10.16 17.26 -1.93
C CYS A 184 9.78 18.13 -3.13
N SER A 185 9.79 17.55 -4.33
CA SER A 185 9.27 18.22 -5.52
C SER A 185 7.73 18.27 -5.51
N GLU A 186 7.15 19.01 -6.45
CA GLU A 186 5.69 19.10 -6.56
C GLU A 186 5.07 17.72 -6.87
N ALA A 187 5.71 16.93 -7.72
CA ALA A 187 5.30 15.55 -7.98
C ALA A 187 5.44 14.62 -6.76
N VAL A 188 6.44 14.82 -5.88
CA VAL A 188 6.52 14.09 -4.59
C VAL A 188 5.38 14.51 -3.67
N HIS A 189 5.06 15.80 -3.63
CA HIS A 189 3.95 16.31 -2.82
C HIS A 189 2.61 15.70 -3.27
N GLU A 190 2.34 15.66 -4.57
CA GLU A 190 1.12 15.02 -5.10
C GLU A 190 1.05 13.52 -4.80
N LEU A 191 2.18 12.82 -4.78
CA LEU A 191 2.23 11.42 -4.38
C LEU A 191 1.90 11.25 -2.89
N LEU A 192 2.37 12.13 -2.02
CA LEU A 192 2.00 12.13 -0.61
C LEU A 192 0.51 12.42 -0.44
N ASP A 193 -0.05 13.36 -1.19
CA ASP A 193 -1.48 13.69 -1.19
C ASP A 193 -2.31 12.48 -1.64
N LEU A 194 -1.97 11.87 -2.78
CA LEU A 194 -2.60 10.63 -3.25
C LEU A 194 -2.54 9.53 -2.19
N THR A 195 -1.38 9.33 -1.57
CA THR A 195 -1.17 8.29 -0.56
C THR A 195 -2.09 8.48 0.64
N MET A 196 -2.21 9.70 1.15
CA MET A 196 -3.02 9.98 2.35
C MET A 196 -4.51 10.09 2.07
N GLU A 197 -4.89 10.62 0.91
CA GLU A 197 -6.29 10.93 0.59
C GLU A 197 -7.02 9.76 -0.08
N GLU A 198 -6.30 8.81 -0.67
CA GLU A 198 -6.91 7.74 -1.47
C GLU A 198 -6.46 6.33 -1.05
N LEU A 199 -5.25 6.17 -0.48
CA LEU A 199 -4.71 4.85 -0.12
C LEU A 199 -4.81 4.57 1.38
N LEU A 200 -4.29 5.45 2.23
CA LEU A 200 -4.29 5.35 3.70
C LEU A 200 -5.56 5.94 4.33
N VAL A 201 -6.73 5.66 3.74
CA VAL A 201 -8.03 6.08 4.26
C VAL A 201 -8.62 4.97 5.13
N GLU A 202 -9.09 5.30 6.33
CA GLU A 202 -9.48 4.29 7.32
C GLU A 202 -10.73 3.51 6.92
N ASN A 203 -11.68 4.18 6.26
CA ASN A 203 -12.87 3.53 5.72
C ASN A 203 -12.58 2.94 4.33
N PRO A 204 -12.65 1.61 4.16
CA PRO A 204 -12.34 0.96 2.88
C PRO A 204 -13.32 1.32 1.74
N GLN A 205 -14.50 1.87 2.03
CA GLN A 205 -15.44 2.34 0.99
C GLN A 205 -15.05 3.70 0.41
N ASP A 206 -14.25 4.48 1.14
CA ASP A 206 -13.82 5.81 0.73
C ASP A 206 -12.44 5.80 0.04
N ARG A 207 -11.72 4.66 0.12
CA ARG A 207 -10.44 4.46 -0.60
C ARG A 207 -10.64 4.45 -2.11
N GLY A 208 -9.65 4.98 -2.83
CA GLY A 208 -9.56 4.86 -4.28
C GLY A 208 -9.47 3.39 -4.72
N ASP A 209 -10.07 3.05 -5.86
CA ASP A 209 -9.84 1.75 -6.48
C ASP A 209 -8.52 1.72 -7.26
N ALA A 210 -8.01 0.52 -7.56
CA ALA A 210 -6.70 0.36 -8.20
C ALA A 210 -6.61 1.11 -9.54
N LYS A 211 -7.71 1.18 -10.31
CA LYS A 211 -7.76 1.94 -11.56
C LYS A 211 -7.58 3.43 -11.35
N LYS A 212 -8.24 4.00 -10.33
CA LYS A 212 -8.08 5.41 -9.95
C LYS A 212 -6.64 5.68 -9.52
N ILE A 213 -6.04 4.79 -8.71
CA ILE A 213 -4.66 4.93 -8.25
C ILE A 213 -3.68 4.87 -9.42
N ASP A 214 -3.84 3.90 -10.33
CA ASP A 214 -3.03 3.74 -11.55
C ASP A 214 -3.07 5.01 -12.41
N THR A 215 -4.26 5.52 -12.70
CA THR A 215 -4.44 6.74 -13.50
C THR A 215 -3.76 7.95 -12.85
N ARG A 216 -3.92 8.14 -11.53
CA ARG A 216 -3.31 9.26 -10.80
C ARG A 216 -1.79 9.16 -10.77
N LEU A 217 -1.23 7.96 -10.62
CA LEU A 217 0.22 7.76 -10.65
C LEU A 217 0.81 8.00 -12.03
N ASP A 218 0.12 7.62 -13.10
CA ASP A 218 0.53 7.92 -14.46
C ASP A 218 0.64 9.43 -14.71
N ASP A 219 -0.27 10.23 -14.14
CA ASP A 219 -0.22 11.68 -14.23
C ASP A 219 0.94 12.27 -13.42
N ILE A 220 1.18 11.76 -12.20
CA ILE A 220 2.35 12.13 -11.38
C ILE A 220 3.66 11.79 -12.12
N VAL A 221 3.73 10.63 -12.78
CA VAL A 221 4.90 10.22 -13.57
C VAL A 221 5.14 11.18 -14.74
N LYS A 222 4.09 11.64 -15.43
CA LYS A 222 4.22 12.64 -16.50
C LYS A 222 4.79 13.95 -15.95
N LYS A 223 4.22 14.45 -14.85
CA LYS A 223 4.69 15.68 -14.20
C LYS A 223 6.15 15.58 -13.75
N ALA A 224 6.53 14.48 -13.13
CA ALA A 224 7.91 14.27 -12.68
C ALA A 224 8.91 14.23 -13.83
N LYS A 225 8.51 13.78 -15.03
CA LYS A 225 9.37 13.88 -16.24
C LYS A 225 9.62 15.33 -16.59
N ASP A 226 8.59 16.17 -16.53
CA ASP A 226 8.70 17.59 -16.86
C ASP A 226 9.57 18.36 -15.84
N GLU A 227 9.60 17.92 -14.58
CA GLU A 227 10.50 18.46 -13.54
C GLU A 227 11.98 18.04 -13.71
N THR A 228 12.27 16.97 -14.46
CA THR A 228 13.64 16.47 -14.65
C THR A 228 14.33 16.98 -15.92
N VAL A 229 13.62 17.79 -16.72
CA VAL A 229 14.10 18.39 -17.98
C VAL A 229 14.67 19.79 -17.75
#